data_AF-A0A7S4DZ44-F1
#
_entry.id   AF-A0A7S4DZ44-F1
#
_cell.length_a   1.000
_cell.length_b   1.000
_cell.length_c   1.000
_cell.angle_alpha   90.00
_cell.angle_beta   90.00
_cell.angle_gamma   90.00
#
_symmetry.space_group_name_H-M   'P 1'
#
loop_
_entity.id
_entity.type
_entity.pdbx_description
1 polymer ?
#
loop_
_entity_poly.entity_id
_entity_poly.type
_entity_poly.pdbx_seq_one_letter_code
_entity_poly.pdbx_strand_id
1 'polypeptide(L)'
;MCLFPGSSGLVLAVAPGSDVDKWRQYVLYVTVAHLLLGVLNLISGNVWDGIFDLLGAGIGFYGCRQAERIQPTMILCYVVFVIMDCFWACLNSLLLIAGVKDLSGPGWQQNLYRGVTYASVFFYTIAIYTSYKLYKLLQHQFNTTMGDGGAG
;
A
#
# COMPACT_ATOMS: atom_id res chain seq x y z
N MET A 1 9.12 14.44 -2.32
CA MET A 1 8.21 14.73 -1.20
C MET A 1 7.00 13.80 -1.33
N CYS A 2 6.95 12.72 -0.55
CA CYS A 2 5.88 11.71 -0.63
C CYS A 2 4.59 12.07 0.13
N LEU A 3 4.69 12.99 1.10
CA LEU A 3 3.61 13.30 2.05
C LEU A 3 2.76 14.52 1.68
N PHE A 4 3.08 15.21 0.56
CA PHE A 4 2.33 16.37 0.10
C PHE A 4 1.73 16.09 -1.27
N PRO A 5 0.42 15.74 -1.34
CA PRO A 5 -0.30 15.64 -2.60
C PRO A 5 -0.38 17.04 -3.23
N GLY A 6 0.54 17.33 -4.15
CA GLY A 6 0.68 18.66 -4.75
C GLY A 6 2.10 19.01 -5.21
N SER A 7 3.13 18.26 -4.80
CA SER A 7 4.45 18.46 -5.38
C SER A 7 4.42 18.08 -6.86
N SER A 8 4.96 18.93 -7.73
CA SER A 8 5.00 18.90 -9.20
C SER A 8 5.68 17.63 -9.77
N GLY A 9 5.12 16.46 -9.45
CA GLY A 9 5.55 15.18 -9.98
C GLY A 9 5.05 14.99 -11.40
N LEU A 10 5.87 14.37 -12.23
CA LEU A 10 5.49 14.02 -13.59
C LEU A 10 4.29 13.08 -13.58
N VAL A 11 3.26 13.44 -14.34
CA VAL A 11 2.01 12.68 -14.48
C VAL A 11 2.07 11.93 -15.80
N LEU A 12 1.93 10.60 -15.74
CA LEU A 12 1.86 9.77 -16.95
C LEU A 12 0.40 9.58 -17.36
N ALA A 13 0.14 9.76 -18.66
CA ALA A 13 -1.14 9.42 -19.25
C ALA A 13 -1.26 7.89 -19.38
N VAL A 14 -2.40 7.33 -18.96
CA VAL A 14 -2.65 5.88 -19.00
C VAL A 14 -3.75 5.58 -20.02
N ALA A 15 -3.42 4.72 -20.99
CA ALA A 15 -4.40 4.25 -21.96
C ALA A 15 -5.39 3.25 -21.32
N PRO A 16 -6.70 3.38 -21.56
CA PRO A 16 -7.70 2.41 -21.09
C PRO A 16 -7.39 0.99 -21.58
N GLY A 17 -7.57 -0.02 -20.73
CA GLY A 17 -7.35 -1.43 -21.08
C GLY A 17 -5.89 -1.86 -21.18
N SER A 18 -4.93 -0.94 -21.01
CA SER A 18 -3.51 -1.28 -20.88
C SER A 18 -3.23 -2.10 -19.61
N ASP A 19 -2.09 -2.79 -19.57
CA ASP A 19 -1.70 -3.50 -18.35
C ASP A 19 -1.56 -2.57 -17.15
N VAL A 20 -1.18 -1.31 -17.37
CA VAL A 20 -1.14 -0.29 -16.30
C VAL A 20 -2.52 -0.07 -15.68
N ASP A 21 -3.58 0.00 -16.48
CA ASP A 21 -4.94 0.14 -15.95
C ASP A 21 -5.39 -1.12 -15.17
N LYS A 22 -5.05 -2.32 -15.64
CA LYS A 22 -5.33 -3.57 -14.91
C LYS A 22 -4.64 -3.58 -13.54
N TRP A 23 -3.34 -3.27 -13.51
CA TRP A 23 -2.57 -3.24 -12.26
C TRP A 23 -3.00 -2.10 -11.33
N ARG A 24 -3.44 -0.96 -11.89
CA ARG A 24 -4.09 0.12 -11.12
C ARG A 24 -5.35 -0.39 -10.42
N GLN A 25 -6.21 -1.14 -11.10
CA GLN A 25 -7.41 -1.71 -10.49
C GLN A 25 -7.06 -2.70 -9.36
N TYR A 26 -6.04 -3.54 -9.54
CA TYR A 26 -5.55 -4.42 -8.46
C TYR A 26 -5.04 -3.63 -7.25
N VAL A 27 -4.29 -2.54 -7.46
CA VAL A 27 -3.85 -1.67 -6.36
C VAL A 27 -5.04 -1.03 -5.66
N LEU A 28 -6.10 -0.64 -6.37
CA LEU A 28 -7.33 -0.13 -5.75
C LEU A 28 -8.03 -1.19 -4.89
N TYR A 29 -8.17 -2.43 -5.38
CA TYR A 29 -8.75 -3.52 -4.58
C TYR A 29 -7.96 -3.80 -3.32
N VAL A 30 -6.63 -3.84 -3.44
CA VAL A 30 -5.74 -3.97 -2.29
C VAL A 30 -5.87 -2.78 -1.35
N THR A 31 -6.00 -1.56 -1.86
CA THR A 31 -6.20 -0.36 -1.04
C THR A 31 -7.47 -0.44 -0.21
N VAL A 32 -8.56 -0.99 -0.77
CA VAL A 32 -9.79 -1.25 -0.01
C VAL A 32 -9.56 -2.30 1.08
N ALA A 33 -8.84 -3.38 0.78
CA ALA A 33 -8.47 -4.37 1.80
C ALA A 33 -7.59 -3.75 2.90
N HIS A 34 -6.66 -2.87 2.53
CA HIS A 34 -5.80 -2.14 3.45
C HIS A 34 -6.60 -1.21 4.37
N LEU A 35 -7.60 -0.51 3.83
CA LEU A 35 -8.53 0.31 4.62
C LEU A 35 -9.30 -0.54 5.64
N LEU A 36 -9.81 -1.69 5.22
CA LEU A 36 -10.51 -2.61 6.13
C LEU A 36 -9.59 -3.13 7.23
N LEU A 37 -8.35 -3.49 6.90
CA LEU A 37 -7.35 -3.88 7.91
C LEU A 37 -7.08 -2.76 8.90
N GLY A 38 -6.92 -1.52 8.45
CA GLY A 38 -6.73 -0.37 9.34
C GLY A 38 -7.88 -0.20 10.33
N VAL A 39 -9.13 -0.30 9.87
CA VAL A 39 -10.30 -0.27 10.75
C VAL A 39 -10.30 -1.43 11.75
N LEU A 40 -9.98 -2.64 11.30
CA LEU A 40 -9.90 -3.81 12.19
C LEU A 40 -8.76 -3.70 13.21
N ASN A 41 -7.62 -3.10 12.83
CA ASN A 41 -6.51 -2.79 13.74
C ASN A 41 -6.92 -1.78 14.81
N LEU A 42 -7.68 -0.74 14.44
CA LEU A 42 -8.23 0.20 15.43
C LEU A 42 -9.19 -0.51 16.41
N ILE A 43 -10.10 -1.35 15.90
CA ILE A 43 -11.06 -2.10 16.73
C ILE A 43 -10.35 -3.11 17.63
N SER A 44 -9.24 -3.71 17.17
CA SER A 44 -8.45 -4.64 17.98
C SER A 44 -7.62 -3.94 19.07
N GLY A 45 -7.61 -2.61 19.12
CA GLY A 45 -6.83 -1.81 20.06
C GLY A 45 -5.42 -1.48 19.56
N ASN A 46 -5.06 -1.88 18.34
CA ASN A 46 -3.80 -1.54 17.70
C ASN A 46 -3.87 -0.16 17.04
N VAL A 47 -3.97 0.88 17.86
CA VAL A 47 -4.30 2.22 17.38
C VAL A 47 -3.28 2.76 16.38
N TRP A 48 -1.99 2.59 16.67
CA TRP A 48 -0.92 3.11 15.80
C TRP A 48 -0.87 2.41 14.45
N ASP A 49 -0.84 1.08 14.43
CA ASP A 49 -0.86 0.33 13.17
C ASP A 49 -2.13 0.66 12.37
N GLY A 50 -3.28 0.79 13.04
CA GLY A 50 -4.52 1.21 12.39
C GLY A 50 -4.45 2.60 11.75
N ILE A 51 -3.84 3.59 12.42
CA ILE A 51 -3.66 4.94 11.84
C ILE A 51 -2.73 4.89 10.63
N PHE A 52 -1.61 4.16 10.71
CA PHE A 52 -0.69 4.03 9.59
C PHE A 52 -1.35 3.32 8.41
N ASP A 53 -2.08 2.24 8.63
CA ASP A 53 -2.84 1.55 7.59
C ASP A 53 -3.81 2.49 6.86
N LEU A 54 -4.54 3.33 7.60
CA LEU A 54 -5.46 4.32 7.02
C LEU A 54 -4.72 5.36 6.18
N LEU A 55 -3.55 5.83 6.64
CA LEU A 55 -2.70 6.75 5.86
C LEU A 55 -2.17 6.07 4.59
N GLY A 56 -1.70 4.83 4.69
CA GLY A 56 -1.25 4.02 3.56
C GLY A 56 -2.35 3.83 2.53
N ALA A 57 -3.57 3.50 2.98
CA ALA A 57 -4.74 3.40 2.12
C ALA A 57 -5.06 4.74 1.44
N GLY A 58 -4.92 5.86 2.14
CA GLY A 58 -5.07 7.19 1.57
C GLY A 58 -4.08 7.47 0.43
N ILE A 59 -2.80 7.12 0.62
CA ILE A 59 -1.75 7.27 -0.40
C ILE A 59 -2.05 6.39 -1.62
N GLY A 60 -2.38 5.11 -1.39
CA GLY A 60 -2.73 4.17 -2.45
C GLY A 60 -3.94 4.63 -3.27
N PHE A 61 -4.99 5.10 -2.59
CA PHE A 61 -6.18 5.64 -3.24
C PHE A 61 -5.86 6.88 -4.07
N TYR A 62 -5.15 7.86 -3.49
CA TYR A 62 -4.80 9.09 -4.20
C TYR A 62 -3.91 8.83 -5.42
N GLY A 63 -2.97 7.88 -5.29
CA GLY A 63 -2.08 7.46 -6.38
C GLY A 63 -2.81 6.80 -7.55
N CYS A 64 -3.95 6.14 -7.30
CA CYS A 64 -4.67 5.36 -8.31
C CYS A 64 -6.07 5.89 -8.69
N ARG A 65 -6.58 6.96 -8.05
CA ARG A 65 -7.95 7.46 -8.28
C ARG A 65 -8.16 7.97 -9.70
N GLN A 66 -7.13 8.57 -10.31
CA GLN A 66 -7.22 9.15 -11.65
C GLN A 66 -6.85 8.07 -12.67
N ALA A 67 -7.86 7.50 -13.33
CA ALA A 67 -7.68 6.41 -14.29
C ALA A 67 -6.74 6.79 -15.45
N GLU A 68 -6.79 8.06 -15.87
CA GLU A 68 -6.04 8.56 -17.01
C GLU A 68 -4.66 9.13 -16.62
N ARG A 69 -4.40 9.35 -15.34
CA ARG A 69 -3.26 10.14 -14.86
C ARG A 69 -2.68 9.54 -13.59
N ILE A 70 -1.58 8.82 -13.73
CA ILE A 70 -0.90 8.19 -12.58
C ILE A 70 0.46 8.85 -12.37
N GLN A 71 0.76 9.18 -11.12
CA GLN A 71 2.07 9.69 -10.71
C GLN A 71 2.92 8.51 -10.20
N PRO A 72 4.02 8.14 -10.90
CA PRO A 72 4.86 7.01 -10.48
C PRO A 72 5.47 7.19 -9.09
N THR A 73 5.76 8.44 -8.72
CA THR A 73 6.27 8.79 -7.40
C THR A 73 5.28 8.44 -6.28
N MET A 74 3.98 8.70 -6.45
CA MET A 74 2.96 8.35 -5.46
C MET A 74 2.84 6.84 -5.28
N ILE A 75 2.90 6.08 -6.38
CA ILE A 75 2.90 4.61 -6.33
C ILE A 75 4.15 4.09 -5.61
N LEU A 76 5.33 4.67 -5.86
CA LEU A 76 6.56 4.31 -5.15
C LEU A 76 6.44 4.62 -3.64
N CYS A 77 5.88 5.77 -3.28
CA CYS A 77 5.65 6.12 -1.88
C CYS A 77 4.72 5.10 -1.20
N TYR A 78 3.67 4.66 -1.89
CA TYR A 78 2.79 3.60 -1.41
C TYR A 78 3.55 2.27 -1.23
N VAL A 79 4.38 1.87 -2.19
CA VAL A 79 5.22 0.66 -2.09
C VAL A 79 6.10 0.70 -0.82
N VAL A 80 6.83 1.79 -0.61
CA VAL A 80 7.72 1.94 0.56
C VAL A 80 6.92 1.90 1.86
N PHE A 81 5.76 2.55 1.88
CA PHE A 81 4.87 2.55 3.03
C PHE A 81 4.44 1.13 3.41
N VAL A 82 3.94 0.36 2.44
CA VAL A 82 3.46 -1.00 2.70
C VAL A 82 4.60 -1.97 3.03
N ILE A 83 5.82 -1.76 2.51
CA ILE A 83 7.01 -2.52 2.95
C ILE A 83 7.27 -2.29 4.44
N MET A 84 7.17 -1.04 4.90
CA MET A 84 7.33 -0.70 6.31
C MET A 84 6.25 -1.37 7.17
N ASP A 85 4.98 -1.30 6.77
CA ASP A 85 3.88 -1.96 7.50
C ASP A 85 4.06 -3.48 7.53
N CYS A 86 4.50 -4.08 6.42
CA CYS A 86 4.82 -5.50 6.36
C CYS A 86 5.92 -5.89 7.34
N PHE A 87 6.98 -5.09 7.44
CA PHE A 87 8.06 -5.31 8.38
C PHE A 87 7.54 -5.27 9.83
N TRP A 88 6.74 -4.26 10.19
CA TRP A 88 6.16 -4.14 11.53
C TRP A 88 5.18 -5.27 11.85
N ALA A 89 4.34 -5.68 10.90
CA ALA A 89 3.43 -6.81 11.07
C ALA A 89 4.16 -8.15 11.23
N CYS A 90 5.25 -8.37 10.50
CA CYS A 90 6.13 -9.53 10.70
C CYS A 90 6.74 -9.51 12.11
N LEU A 91 7.30 -8.38 12.54
CA LEU A 91 7.86 -8.25 13.89
C LEU A 91 6.79 -8.51 14.97
N ASN A 92 5.60 -7.91 14.82
CA ASN A 92 4.47 -8.11 15.74
C ASN A 92 4.01 -9.57 15.78
N SER A 93 3.96 -10.24 14.62
CA SER A 93 3.64 -11.67 14.54
C SER A 93 4.67 -12.52 15.28
N LEU A 94 5.97 -12.23 15.12
CA LEU A 94 7.04 -12.94 15.83
C LEU A 94 6.97 -12.72 17.34
N LEU A 95 6.72 -11.48 17.79
CA LEU A 95 6.57 -11.16 19.22
C LEU A 95 5.35 -11.83 19.85
N LEU A 96 4.25 -11.98 19.10
CA LEU A 96 3.07 -12.75 19.52
C LEU A 96 3.40 -14.25 19.65
N ILE A 97 4.04 -14.83 18.65
CA ILE A 97 4.43 -16.25 18.65
C ILE A 97 5.41 -16.55 19.79
N ALA A 98 6.35 -15.64 20.06
CA ALA A 98 7.29 -15.75 21.15
C ALA A 98 6.66 -15.55 22.54
N GLY A 99 5.40 -15.11 22.63
CA GLY A 99 4.72 -14.83 23.89
C GLY A 99 5.27 -13.62 24.64
N VAL A 100 6.05 -12.76 23.97
CA VAL A 100 6.65 -11.55 24.57
C VAL A 100 5.68 -10.37 24.52
N LYS A 101 4.71 -10.41 23.60
CA LYS A 101 3.74 -9.34 23.43
C LYS A 101 2.55 -9.51 24.37
N ASP A 102 2.48 -8.64 25.37
CA ASP A 102 1.33 -8.56 26.26
C ASP A 102 0.10 -8.02 25.51
N LEU A 103 -0.99 -8.79 25.57
CA LEU A 103 -2.27 -8.40 25.01
C LEU A 103 -3.20 -7.93 26.13
N SER A 104 -3.68 -6.70 26.04
CA SER A 104 -4.66 -6.14 26.95
C SER A 104 -6.07 -6.17 26.34
N GLY A 105 -7.09 -6.13 27.19
CA GLY A 105 -8.50 -6.13 26.77
C GLY A 105 -9.20 -7.50 26.79
N PRO A 106 -10.50 -7.54 26.48
CA PRO A 106 -11.31 -8.75 26.51
C PRO A 106 -10.85 -9.79 25.49
N GLY A 107 -11.07 -11.08 25.76
CA GLY A 107 -10.55 -12.19 24.95
C GLY A 107 -10.93 -12.15 23.47
N TRP A 108 -12.12 -11.63 23.12
CA TRP A 108 -12.51 -11.46 21.71
C TRP A 108 -11.62 -10.43 20.99
N GLN A 109 -11.22 -9.36 21.67
CA GLN A 109 -10.36 -8.32 21.13
C GLN A 109 -8.94 -8.85 20.92
N GLN A 110 -8.45 -9.68 21.86
CA GLN A 110 -7.16 -10.35 21.71
C GLN A 110 -7.13 -11.35 20.54
N ASN A 111 -8.22 -12.09 20.33
CA ASN A 111 -8.35 -13.00 19.19
C ASN A 111 -8.41 -12.24 17.87
N LEU A 112 -9.15 -11.13 17.83
CA LEU A 112 -9.18 -10.23 16.69
C LEU A 112 -7.78 -9.67 16.41
N TYR A 113 -7.06 -9.20 17.43
CA TYR A 113 -5.70 -8.69 17.30
C TYR A 113 -4.75 -9.70 16.65
N ARG A 114 -4.77 -10.95 17.14
CA ARG A 114 -3.97 -12.04 16.57
C ARG A 114 -4.35 -12.32 15.11
N GLY A 115 -5.65 -12.44 14.84
CA GLY A 115 -6.16 -12.69 13.49
C GLY A 115 -5.75 -11.62 12.50
N VAL A 116 -5.93 -10.34 12.86
CA VAL A 116 -5.55 -9.20 12.02
C VAL A 116 -4.04 -9.15 11.84
N THR A 117 -3.26 -9.33 12.90
CA THR A 117 -1.78 -9.27 12.81
C THR A 117 -1.22 -10.32 11.83
N TYR A 118 -1.73 -11.56 11.89
CA TYR A 118 -1.30 -12.61 10.94
C TYR A 118 -1.82 -12.37 9.53
N ALA A 119 -3.08 -11.93 9.38
CA ALA A 119 -3.65 -11.62 8.08
C ALA A 119 -2.93 -10.45 7.41
N SER A 120 -2.56 -9.43 8.17
CA SER A 120 -1.85 -8.23 7.72
C SER A 120 -0.57 -8.59 6.95
N VAL A 121 0.26 -9.52 7.43
CA VAL A 121 1.49 -9.95 6.73
C VAL A 121 1.18 -10.45 5.31
N PHE A 122 0.15 -11.29 5.17
CA PHE A 122 -0.26 -11.82 3.88
C PHE A 122 -0.78 -10.72 2.94
N PHE A 123 -1.65 -9.86 3.46
CA PHE A 123 -2.21 -8.75 2.68
C PHE A 123 -1.15 -7.74 2.25
N TYR A 124 -0.22 -7.35 3.13
CA TYR A 124 0.87 -6.45 2.78
C TYR A 124 1.80 -7.07 1.74
N THR A 125 2.05 -8.38 1.78
CA THR A 125 2.85 -9.05 0.75
C THR A 125 2.19 -8.94 -0.64
N ILE A 126 0.88 -9.18 -0.73
CA ILE A 126 0.12 -8.98 -1.97
C ILE A 126 0.18 -7.52 -2.40
N ALA A 127 0.03 -6.59 -1.47
CA ALA A 127 0.04 -5.17 -1.73
C ALA A 127 1.39 -4.66 -2.25
N ILE A 128 2.50 -5.14 -1.68
CA ILE A 128 3.86 -4.88 -2.17
C ILE A 128 3.99 -5.39 -3.60
N TYR A 129 3.57 -6.63 -3.87
CA TYR A 129 3.69 -7.22 -5.19
C TYR A 129 2.92 -6.42 -6.26
N THR A 130 1.64 -6.13 -6.00
CA THR A 130 0.77 -5.43 -6.96
C THR A 130 1.23 -3.99 -7.21
N SER A 131 1.55 -3.25 -6.14
CA SER A 131 2.02 -1.86 -6.23
C SER A 131 3.40 -1.75 -6.87
N TYR A 132 4.33 -2.65 -6.54
CA TYR A 132 5.65 -2.70 -7.16
C TYR A 132 5.57 -3.03 -8.65
N LYS A 133 4.70 -3.97 -9.03
CA LYS A 133 4.49 -4.31 -10.44
C LYS A 133 3.93 -3.12 -11.23
N LEU A 134 2.95 -2.39 -10.67
CA LEU A 134 2.44 -1.15 -11.26
C LEU A 134 3.54 -0.10 -11.41
N TYR A 135 4.34 0.11 -10.35
CA TYR A 135 5.46 1.06 -10.38
C TYR A 135 6.47 0.73 -11.49
N LYS A 136 6.85 -0.55 -11.65
CA LYS A 136 7.79 -0.96 -12.70
C LYS A 136 7.23 -0.73 -14.11
N LEU A 137 5.93 -0.93 -14.32
CA LEU A 137 5.29 -0.64 -15.60
C LEU A 137 5.30 0.86 -15.92
N LEU A 138 4.97 1.70 -14.93
CA LEU A 138 5.01 3.16 -15.07
C LEU A 138 6.43 3.67 -15.31
N GLN A 139 7.42 3.12 -14.60
CA GLN A 139 8.83 3.44 -14.80
C GLN A 139 9.31 3.06 -16.21
N HIS A 140 8.86 1.90 -16.72
CA HIS A 140 9.18 1.49 -18.09
C HIS A 140 8.60 2.45 -19.12
N GLN A 141 7.31 2.81 -19.01
CA GLN A 141 6.66 3.78 -19.89
C GLN A 141 7.34 5.16 -19.84
N PHE A 142 7.78 5.58 -18.66
CA PHE A 142 8.53 6.82 -18.50
C PHE A 142 9.85 6.80 -19.28
N ASN A 143 10.63 5.72 -19.12
CA ASN A 143 11.92 5.58 -19.78
C ASN A 143 11.79 5.49 -21.31
N THR A 144 10.76 4.83 -21.83
CA THR A 144 10.51 4.78 -23.28
C THR A 144 10.12 6.15 -23.82
N THR A 145 9.23 6.87 -23.13
CA THR A 145 8.78 8.21 -23.55
C THR A 145 9.91 9.24 -23.54
N MET A 146 10.83 9.15 -22.57
CA MET A 146 12.02 10.03 -22.52
C MET A 146 13.13 9.61 -23.49
N GLY A 147 13.30 8.30 -23.74
CA GLY A 147 14.29 7.77 -24.68
C GLY A 147 13.99 8.15 -26.13
N ASP A 148 12.71 8.15 -26.51
CA ASP A 148 12.28 8.51 -27.88
C ASP A 148 12.29 10.03 -28.12
N GLY A 149 12.28 10.86 -27.06
CA GLY A 149 12.33 12.33 -27.15
C GLY A 149 13.75 12.92 -27.26
N GLY A 150 14.80 12.09 -27.15
CA GLY A 150 16.21 12.53 -27.20
C GLY A 150 16.90 12.36 -28.56
N ALA A 151 16.18 11.95 -29.60
CA ALA A 151 16.71 11.70 -30.94
C ALA A 151 16.27 12.74 -32.00
N GLY A 152 15.79 13.92 -31.56
CA GLY A 152 15.37 15.02 -32.43
C GLY A 152 16.29 16.23 -32.33
#